data_AF-A0A0Q6NFZ0-F1
#
_entry.id   AF-A0A0Q6NFZ0-F1
#
_cell.length_a   1.000
_cell.length_b   1.000
_cell.length_c   1.000
_cell.angle_alpha   90.00
_cell.angle_beta   90.00
_cell.angle_gamma   90.00
#
_symmetry.space_group_name_H-M   'P 1'
#
loop_
_entity.id
_entity.type
_entity.pdbx_description
1 polymer ?
#
loop_
_entity_poly.entity_id
_entity_poly.type
_entity_poly.pdbx_seq_one_letter_code
_entity_poly.pdbx_strand_id
1 'polypeptide(L)'
;MKASNGFSSPYTLRGVVQLLGLSRHAVSKLIELGFVAPVKTPAGAWQFSFQDVVLLRSAHELRAARIPTRQILRSLRQLRSTLPAEMPLAGIRIKAEGDRVTVRSPHAHWEPDTGQLLLDLSVQPGTGSVSLLFSQQARASTAADLDALFEQAEALEATTPQAAEAIYRQILKEEPRYAHAYLNLGFMLCESGRCDEAADLYDLGVRHCGDDPLMHYNHAVALEGAGRIHDALTSYEKALQLQPDLADAHQNAALLYAELGQKQLAIRHFSAFRRLQGKT
;
A
#
# COMPACT_ATOMS: atom_id res chain seq x y z
N MET A 1 -34.94 3.59 4.17
CA MET A 1 -35.24 2.28 3.58
C MET A 1 -33.94 1.55 3.33
N LYS A 2 -33.77 0.38 3.97
CA LYS A 2 -32.65 -0.55 3.71
C LYS A 2 -32.90 -1.25 2.38
N ALA A 3 -31.92 -1.26 1.49
CA ALA A 3 -31.86 -2.21 0.39
C ALA A 3 -30.64 -3.12 0.65
N SER A 4 -30.91 -4.20 1.37
CA SER A 4 -30.06 -5.38 1.47
C SER A 4 -30.23 -6.20 0.19
N ASN A 5 -29.28 -6.11 -0.74
CA ASN A 5 -29.14 -7.13 -1.80
C ASN A 5 -28.14 -8.18 -1.32
N GLY A 6 -28.67 -9.25 -0.73
CA GLY A 6 -27.91 -10.46 -0.43
C GLY A 6 -27.73 -11.28 -1.70
N PHE A 7 -26.55 -11.20 -2.30
CA PHE A 7 -26.10 -12.16 -3.31
C PHE A 7 -24.96 -12.99 -2.70
N SER A 8 -25.25 -14.27 -2.48
CA SER A 8 -24.30 -15.25 -1.95
C SER A 8 -23.23 -15.56 -3.01
N SER A 9 -22.01 -15.09 -2.79
CA SER A 9 -20.89 -15.47 -3.67
C SER A 9 -20.63 -16.98 -3.61
N PRO A 10 -20.40 -17.67 -4.76
CA PRO A 10 -20.23 -19.12 -4.80
C PRO A 10 -18.88 -19.61 -4.24
N TYR A 11 -17.94 -18.70 -3.97
CA TYR A 11 -16.58 -19.05 -3.56
C TYR A 11 -16.47 -19.18 -2.04
N THR A 12 -16.58 -20.41 -1.54
CA THR A 12 -16.32 -20.72 -0.13
C THR A 12 -14.82 -20.90 0.14
N LEU A 13 -14.38 -20.75 1.39
CA LEU A 13 -12.97 -21.04 1.77
C LEU A 13 -12.48 -22.40 1.27
N ARG A 14 -13.32 -23.43 1.38
CA ARG A 14 -12.99 -24.78 0.89
C ARG A 14 -12.84 -24.80 -0.63
N GLY A 15 -13.73 -24.11 -1.35
CA GLY A 15 -13.66 -23.97 -2.80
C GLY A 15 -12.41 -23.23 -3.27
N VAL A 16 -12.06 -22.12 -2.60
CA VAL A 16 -10.87 -21.31 -2.92
C VAL A 16 -9.57 -22.08 -2.69
N VAL A 17 -9.46 -22.79 -1.55
CA VAL A 17 -8.33 -23.66 -1.24
C VAL A 17 -8.13 -24.76 -2.29
N GLN A 18 -9.23 -25.42 -2.69
CA GLN A 18 -9.18 -26.48 -3.69
C GLN A 18 -8.88 -25.95 -5.10
N LEU A 19 -9.43 -24.80 -5.47
CA LEU A 19 -9.30 -24.19 -6.79
C LEU A 19 -7.90 -23.60 -7.02
N LEU A 20 -7.27 -23.07 -5.98
CA LEU A 20 -5.96 -22.40 -6.07
C LEU A 20 -4.79 -23.24 -5.53
N GLY A 21 -5.05 -24.42 -4.96
CA GLY A 21 -4.00 -25.25 -4.34
C GLY A 21 -3.33 -24.59 -3.13
N LEU A 22 -3.99 -23.60 -2.50
CA LEU A 22 -3.47 -22.85 -1.36
C LEU A 22 -3.79 -23.53 -0.03
N SER A 23 -2.91 -23.46 0.95
CA SER A 23 -3.23 -23.93 2.31
C SER A 23 -4.25 -22.99 2.99
N ARG A 24 -5.12 -23.54 3.85
CA ARG A 24 -6.07 -22.73 4.63
C ARG A 24 -5.38 -21.63 5.44
N HIS A 25 -4.21 -21.95 6.01
CA HIS A 25 -3.41 -21.00 6.77
C HIS A 25 -2.92 -19.83 5.92
N ALA A 26 -2.47 -20.09 4.68
CA ALA A 26 -2.06 -19.02 3.76
C ALA A 26 -3.22 -18.09 3.40
N VAL A 27 -4.41 -18.64 3.15
CA VAL A 27 -5.61 -17.84 2.87
C VAL A 27 -6.01 -17.01 4.10
N SER A 28 -6.00 -17.59 5.30
CA SER A 28 -6.27 -16.83 6.55
C SER A 28 -5.29 -15.68 6.76
N LYS A 29 -3.99 -15.89 6.49
CA LYS A 29 -3.00 -14.82 6.68
C LYS A 29 -3.20 -13.66 5.71
N LEU A 30 -3.62 -13.94 4.47
CA LEU A 30 -3.93 -12.92 3.47
C LEU A 30 -5.22 -12.14 3.79
N ILE A 31 -6.17 -12.76 4.51
CA ILE A 31 -7.33 -12.06 5.06
C ILE A 31 -6.92 -11.15 6.22
N GLU A 32 -6.12 -11.66 7.16
CA GLU A 32 -5.61 -10.87 8.30
C GLU A 32 -4.83 -9.64 7.87
N LEU A 33 -4.02 -9.79 6.81
CA LEU A 33 -3.24 -8.71 6.21
C LEU A 33 -4.07 -7.76 5.33
N GLY A 34 -5.37 -7.99 5.19
CA GLY A 34 -6.30 -7.11 4.46
C GLY A 34 -6.20 -7.17 2.93
N PHE A 35 -5.46 -8.14 2.37
CA PHE A 35 -5.30 -8.29 0.92
C PHE A 35 -6.58 -8.73 0.23
N VAL A 36 -7.36 -9.56 0.92
CA VAL A 36 -8.71 -9.96 0.50
C VAL A 36 -9.67 -9.70 1.64
N ALA A 37 -10.91 -9.34 1.30
CA ALA A 37 -11.93 -8.95 2.25
C ALA A 37 -13.20 -9.81 2.10
N PRO A 38 -13.09 -11.14 2.31
CA PRO A 38 -14.26 -12.01 2.21
C PRO A 38 -15.29 -11.68 3.29
N VAL A 39 -16.57 -11.94 2.99
CA VAL A 39 -17.69 -11.70 3.90
C VAL A 39 -18.03 -12.99 4.65
N LYS A 40 -18.34 -12.92 5.95
CA LYS A 40 -18.88 -14.06 6.69
C LYS A 40 -20.38 -14.18 6.47
N THR A 41 -20.84 -15.37 6.10
CA THR A 41 -22.27 -15.69 6.03
C THR A 41 -22.90 -15.77 7.42
N PRO A 42 -24.23 -15.71 7.53
CA PRO A 42 -24.94 -15.94 8.79
C PRO A 42 -24.60 -17.28 9.47
N ALA A 43 -24.17 -18.28 8.68
CA ALA A 43 -23.71 -19.59 9.17
C ALA A 43 -22.23 -19.59 9.62
N GLY A 44 -21.54 -18.44 9.63
CA GLY A 44 -20.15 -18.29 10.04
C GLY A 44 -19.10 -18.71 8.99
N ALA A 45 -19.52 -19.05 7.77
CA ALA A 45 -18.62 -19.47 6.70
C ALA A 45 -18.11 -18.27 5.89
N TRP A 46 -16.84 -18.28 5.50
CA TRP A 46 -16.26 -17.26 4.62
C TRP A 46 -16.74 -17.41 3.17
N GLN A 47 -17.23 -16.31 2.60
CA GLN A 47 -17.56 -16.13 1.19
C GLN A 47 -16.62 -15.10 0.57
N PHE A 48 -15.90 -15.52 -0.46
CA PHE A 48 -14.94 -14.71 -1.19
C PHE A 48 -15.62 -14.10 -2.40
N SER A 49 -15.37 -12.84 -2.70
CA SER A 49 -15.78 -12.24 -3.96
C SER A 49 -14.95 -12.79 -5.13
N PHE A 50 -15.38 -12.54 -6.37
CA PHE A 50 -14.57 -12.84 -7.55
C PHE A 50 -13.21 -12.14 -7.50
N GLN A 51 -13.21 -10.86 -7.10
CA GLN A 51 -12.01 -10.06 -6.93
C GLN A 51 -11.05 -10.71 -5.93
N ASP A 52 -11.56 -11.20 -4.79
CA ASP A 52 -10.74 -11.91 -3.80
C ASP A 52 -10.10 -13.17 -4.39
N VAL A 53 -10.84 -13.94 -5.19
CA VAL A 53 -10.32 -15.17 -5.82
C VAL A 53 -9.24 -14.86 -6.85
N VAL A 54 -9.42 -13.82 -7.68
CA VAL A 54 -8.42 -13.39 -8.65
C VAL A 54 -7.15 -12.91 -7.94
N LEU A 55 -7.28 -12.10 -6.89
CA LEU A 55 -6.14 -11.62 -6.11
C LEU A 55 -5.37 -12.78 -5.45
N LEU A 56 -6.06 -13.74 -4.86
CA LEU A 56 -5.43 -14.92 -4.26
C LEU A 56 -4.69 -15.76 -5.31
N ARG A 57 -5.26 -15.90 -6.51
CA ARG A 57 -4.63 -16.62 -7.62
C ARG A 57 -3.36 -15.91 -8.08
N SER A 58 -3.45 -14.61 -8.35
CA SER A 58 -2.32 -13.80 -8.78
C SER A 58 -1.20 -13.81 -7.73
N ALA A 59 -1.54 -13.69 -6.44
CA ALA A 59 -0.56 -13.76 -5.36
C ALA A 59 0.21 -15.09 -5.36
N HIS A 60 -0.50 -16.20 -5.58
CA HIS A 60 0.07 -17.53 -5.64
C HIS A 60 1.03 -17.70 -6.83
N GLU A 61 0.59 -17.28 -8.02
CA GLU A 61 1.38 -17.40 -9.26
C GLU A 61 2.64 -16.54 -9.21
N LEU A 62 2.56 -15.30 -8.72
CA LEU A 62 3.72 -14.41 -8.57
C LEU A 62 4.74 -14.94 -7.56
N ARG A 63 4.25 -15.52 -6.46
CA ARG A 63 5.13 -16.15 -5.47
C ARG A 63 5.80 -17.41 -6.04
N ALA A 64 5.09 -18.22 -6.82
CA ALA A 64 5.67 -19.37 -7.51
C ALA A 64 6.76 -18.96 -8.52
N ALA A 65 6.59 -17.80 -9.16
CA ALA A 65 7.59 -17.17 -10.02
C ALA A 65 8.76 -16.50 -9.26
N ARG A 66 8.82 -16.65 -7.92
CA ARG A 66 9.87 -16.09 -7.04
C ARG A 66 9.99 -14.56 -7.11
N ILE A 67 8.91 -13.87 -7.42
CA ILE A 67 8.85 -12.41 -7.39
C ILE A 67 9.00 -11.92 -5.93
N PRO A 68 9.79 -10.87 -5.65
CA PRO A 68 9.94 -10.34 -4.30
C PRO A 68 8.61 -9.93 -3.68
N THR A 69 8.39 -10.26 -2.40
CA THR A 69 7.11 -10.03 -1.71
C THR A 69 6.62 -8.59 -1.87
N ARG A 70 7.51 -7.59 -1.72
CA ARG A 70 7.16 -6.16 -1.91
C ARG A 70 6.51 -5.85 -3.26
N GLN A 71 6.99 -6.49 -4.33
CA GLN A 71 6.49 -6.30 -5.69
C GLN A 71 5.16 -7.04 -5.89
N ILE A 72 5.03 -8.25 -5.33
CA ILE A 72 3.74 -8.97 -5.28
C ILE A 72 2.67 -8.10 -4.60
N LEU A 73 2.98 -7.50 -3.46
CA LEU A 73 2.04 -6.67 -2.71
C LEU A 73 1.66 -5.37 -3.44
N ARG A 74 2.54 -4.85 -4.29
CA ARG A 74 2.26 -3.70 -5.16
C ARG A 74 1.33 -4.09 -6.30
N SER A 75 1.69 -5.11 -7.09
CA SER A 75 0.88 -5.57 -8.23
C SER A 75 -0.52 -6.03 -7.82
N LEU A 76 -0.68 -6.63 -6.63
CA LEU A 76 -2.01 -7.03 -6.13
C LEU A 76 -2.89 -5.84 -5.73
N ARG A 77 -2.32 -4.76 -5.16
CA ARG A 77 -3.08 -3.56 -4.82
C ARG A 77 -3.60 -2.86 -6.08
N GLN A 78 -2.77 -2.78 -7.11
CA GLN A 78 -3.11 -2.20 -8.42
C GLN A 78 -4.08 -3.09 -9.21
N LEU A 79 -3.93 -4.41 -9.12
CA LEU A 79 -4.92 -5.34 -9.68
C LEU A 79 -6.28 -5.21 -8.99
N ARG A 80 -6.30 -4.98 -7.68
CA ARG A 80 -7.55 -4.76 -6.94
C ARG A 80 -8.28 -3.50 -7.42
N SER A 81 -7.58 -2.38 -7.65
CA SER A 81 -8.23 -1.13 -8.08
C SER A 81 -8.79 -1.19 -9.52
N THR A 82 -8.29 -2.11 -10.34
CA THR A 82 -8.68 -2.25 -11.76
C THR A 82 -9.72 -3.33 -12.02
N LEU A 83 -9.95 -4.25 -11.06
CA LEU A 83 -10.92 -5.33 -11.21
C LEU A 83 -12.36 -4.83 -10.93
N PRO A 84 -13.32 -5.07 -11.84
CA PRO A 84 -14.72 -4.72 -11.61
C PRO A 84 -15.36 -5.58 -10.50
N ALA A 85 -16.35 -4.99 -9.82
CA ALA A 85 -16.98 -5.59 -8.66
C ALA A 85 -17.84 -6.85 -8.98
N GLU A 86 -18.55 -6.94 -10.13
CA GLU A 86 -19.46 -8.07 -10.44
C GLU A 86 -19.59 -8.44 -11.97
N MET A 87 -19.20 -9.68 -12.34
CA MET A 87 -19.53 -10.64 -13.46
C MET A 87 -19.62 -10.29 -14.98
N PRO A 88 -19.54 -11.28 -15.94
CA PRO A 88 -19.35 -12.74 -15.82
C PRO A 88 -18.02 -13.32 -16.40
N LEU A 89 -17.78 -14.58 -16.02
CA LEU A 89 -16.57 -15.39 -16.20
C LEU A 89 -16.45 -15.98 -17.62
N ALA A 90 -15.67 -15.34 -18.49
CA ALA A 90 -14.92 -16.04 -19.53
C ALA A 90 -13.75 -15.16 -19.95
N GLY A 91 -12.53 -15.68 -19.93
CA GLY A 91 -11.43 -15.11 -20.72
C GLY A 91 -10.42 -14.21 -20.00
N ILE A 92 -10.49 -13.99 -18.68
CA ILE A 92 -9.37 -13.36 -17.96
C ILE A 92 -8.24 -14.38 -17.75
N ARG A 93 -7.14 -14.23 -18.48
CA ARG A 93 -5.88 -14.99 -18.39
C ARG A 93 -4.80 -14.06 -17.85
N ILE A 94 -4.18 -14.46 -16.75
CA ILE A 94 -3.03 -13.77 -16.14
C ILE A 94 -1.79 -14.60 -16.45
N LYS A 95 -0.72 -13.97 -16.93
CA LYS A 95 0.55 -14.62 -17.24
C LYS A 95 1.71 -13.79 -16.70
N ALA A 96 2.77 -14.47 -16.29
CA ALA A 96 4.07 -13.84 -16.05
C ALA A 96 4.95 -14.08 -17.28
N GLU A 97 5.40 -13.00 -17.93
CA GLU A 97 6.39 -13.03 -19.01
C GLU A 97 7.65 -12.32 -18.54
N GLY A 98 8.67 -13.11 -18.17
CA GLY A 98 9.90 -12.59 -17.58
C GLY A 98 9.65 -12.00 -16.20
N ASP A 99 9.90 -10.70 -16.05
CA ASP A 99 9.67 -9.90 -14.84
C ASP A 99 8.34 -9.13 -14.85
N ARG A 100 7.52 -9.31 -15.89
CA ARG A 100 6.29 -8.53 -16.13
C ARG A 100 5.06 -9.41 -16.03
N VAL A 101 3.98 -8.84 -15.51
CA VAL A 101 2.66 -9.50 -15.41
C VAL A 101 1.78 -9.00 -16.54
N THR A 102 1.09 -9.88 -17.25
CA THR A 102 0.11 -9.48 -18.27
C THR A 102 -1.26 -10.05 -17.94
N VAL A 103 -2.29 -9.24 -18.12
CA VAL A 103 -3.68 -9.60 -17.87
C VAL A 103 -4.44 -9.44 -19.18
N ARG A 104 -4.99 -10.55 -19.67
CA ARG A 104 -5.78 -10.61 -20.89
C ARG A 104 -7.20 -10.95 -20.55
N SER A 105 -8.15 -10.10 -20.88
CA SER A 105 -9.61 -10.33 -20.85
C SER A 105 -10.15 -10.45 -22.30
N PRO A 106 -11.43 -10.81 -22.51
CA PRO A 106 -12.02 -10.83 -23.85
C PRO A 106 -12.03 -9.48 -24.58
N HIS A 107 -11.94 -8.37 -23.84
CA HIS A 107 -12.10 -7.02 -24.38
C HIS A 107 -10.85 -6.15 -24.25
N ALA A 108 -9.83 -6.63 -23.53
CA ALA A 108 -8.60 -5.88 -23.28
C ALA A 108 -7.46 -6.82 -22.89
N HIS A 109 -6.28 -6.60 -23.43
CA HIS A 109 -5.03 -7.14 -22.95
C HIS A 109 -4.22 -5.96 -22.40
N TRP A 110 -3.72 -6.06 -21.18
CA TRP A 110 -2.97 -4.98 -20.56
C TRP A 110 -1.92 -5.50 -19.59
N GLU A 111 -0.92 -4.67 -19.34
CA GLU A 111 0.00 -4.86 -18.24
C GLU A 111 -0.55 -4.17 -16.98
N PRO A 112 -0.69 -4.87 -15.84
CA PRO A 112 -1.22 -4.29 -14.61
C PRO A 112 -0.29 -3.26 -13.99
N ASP A 113 1.03 -3.46 -14.11
CA ASP A 113 2.02 -2.63 -13.43
C ASP A 113 2.11 -1.23 -14.04
N THR A 114 1.83 -1.09 -15.34
CA THR A 114 1.88 0.19 -16.07
C THR A 114 0.52 0.69 -16.52
N GLY A 115 -0.53 -0.13 -16.42
CA GLY A 115 -1.84 0.14 -17.03
C GLY A 115 -1.82 0.13 -18.57
N GLN A 116 -0.68 -0.21 -19.18
CA GLN A 116 -0.51 -0.15 -20.63
C GLN A 116 -1.39 -1.19 -21.31
N LEU A 117 -2.28 -0.73 -22.19
CA LEU A 117 -3.01 -1.61 -23.09
C LEU A 117 -2.03 -2.25 -24.08
N LEU A 118 -1.94 -3.58 -24.03
CA LEU A 118 -1.15 -4.37 -24.95
C LEU A 118 -2.00 -4.63 -26.20
N LEU A 119 -1.58 -4.05 -27.32
CA LEU A 119 -2.24 -4.29 -28.60
C LEU A 119 -1.96 -5.73 -29.07
N ASP A 120 -3.00 -6.55 -29.14
CA ASP A 120 -2.97 -7.81 -29.88
C ASP A 120 -2.97 -7.49 -31.39
N LEU A 121 -1.78 -7.36 -32.00
CA LEU A 121 -1.61 -7.07 -33.44
C LEU A 121 -1.94 -8.27 -34.36
N SER A 122 -3.00 -9.02 -34.09
CA SER A 122 -3.56 -9.96 -35.07
C SER A 122 -4.69 -9.30 -35.85
N VAL A 123 -4.45 -9.10 -37.14
CA VAL A 123 -5.38 -8.48 -38.09
C VAL A 123 -6.70 -9.27 -38.14
N GLN A 124 -7.81 -8.63 -37.74
CA GLN A 124 -9.13 -8.88 -38.30
C GLN A 124 -9.78 -7.54 -38.67
N PRO A 125 -10.42 -7.41 -39.84
CA PRO A 125 -10.97 -6.14 -40.31
C PRO A 125 -12.34 -5.89 -39.67
N GLY A 126 -12.56 -4.69 -39.12
CA GLY A 126 -13.89 -4.32 -38.63
C GLY A 126 -13.99 -2.98 -37.89
N THR A 127 -14.12 -1.90 -38.67
CA THR A 127 -14.94 -0.69 -38.44
C THR A 127 -15.02 -0.01 -37.06
N GLY A 128 -14.36 1.16 -36.97
CA GLY A 128 -15.00 2.45 -36.71
C GLY A 128 -15.40 2.84 -35.27
N SER A 129 -14.62 3.74 -34.65
CA SER A 129 -14.89 5.19 -34.53
C SER A 129 -14.13 5.77 -33.33
N VAL A 130 -13.52 6.94 -33.53
CA VAL A 130 -12.86 7.70 -32.46
C VAL A 130 -13.81 8.82 -32.06
N SER A 131 -14.14 8.91 -30.78
CA SER A 131 -14.85 10.05 -30.19
C SER A 131 -14.05 10.60 -29.03
N LEU A 132 -13.56 11.82 -29.19
CA LEU A 132 -12.94 12.62 -28.13
C LEU A 132 -14.04 13.25 -27.28
N LEU A 133 -14.01 12.98 -25.97
CA LEU A 133 -14.81 13.67 -24.96
C LEU A 133 -13.85 14.29 -23.93
N PHE A 134 -13.42 15.53 -24.21
CA PHE A 134 -12.79 16.38 -23.22
C PHE A 134 -13.85 17.21 -22.51
N SER A 135 -14.08 16.94 -21.22
CA SER A 135 -14.33 17.96 -20.19
C SER A 135 -14.71 17.31 -18.85
N GLN A 136 -13.79 16.50 -18.32
CA GLN A 136 -13.70 16.12 -16.90
C GLN A 136 -12.27 15.67 -16.53
N GLN A 137 -11.40 15.47 -17.53
CA GLN A 137 -10.03 14.97 -17.39
C GLN A 137 -9.05 15.88 -16.64
N ALA A 138 -9.25 17.19 -16.50
CA ALA A 138 -8.16 18.07 -16.04
C ALA A 138 -7.74 17.91 -14.56
N ARG A 139 -8.62 17.42 -13.66
CA ARG A 139 -8.24 17.12 -12.26
C ARG A 139 -7.92 15.65 -12.02
N ALA A 140 -8.55 14.76 -12.79
CA ALA A 140 -8.23 13.34 -12.77
C ALA A 140 -6.89 13.05 -13.45
N SER A 141 -6.51 13.85 -14.47
CA SER A 141 -5.20 13.78 -15.11
C SER A 141 -4.12 14.21 -14.13
N THR A 142 -4.24 15.37 -13.46
CA THR A 142 -3.21 15.85 -12.54
C THR A 142 -2.97 14.90 -11.36
N ALA A 143 -4.01 14.30 -10.80
CA ALA A 143 -3.85 13.32 -9.73
C ALA A 143 -3.20 12.01 -10.23
N ALA A 144 -3.63 11.50 -11.38
CA ALA A 144 -3.01 10.32 -12.01
C ALA A 144 -1.56 10.59 -12.45
N ASP A 145 -1.25 11.82 -12.87
CA ASP A 145 0.07 12.27 -13.26
C ASP A 145 1.00 12.35 -12.02
N LEU A 146 0.49 12.83 -10.87
CA LEU A 146 1.23 12.85 -9.60
C LEU A 146 1.48 11.45 -9.04
N ASP A 147 0.51 10.55 -9.13
CA ASP A 147 0.69 9.15 -8.71
C ASP A 147 1.75 8.45 -9.58
N ALA A 148 1.76 8.70 -10.90
CA ALA A 148 2.80 8.20 -11.79
C ALA A 148 4.19 8.78 -11.48
N LEU A 149 4.27 10.09 -11.18
CA LEU A 149 5.51 10.71 -10.71
C LEU A 149 5.98 10.11 -9.38
N PHE A 150 5.05 9.82 -8.46
CA PHE A 150 5.37 9.19 -7.18
C PHE A 150 5.94 7.78 -7.39
N GLU A 151 5.31 6.95 -8.22
CA GLU A 151 5.80 5.61 -8.56
C GLU A 151 7.18 5.67 -9.25
N GLN A 152 7.39 6.67 -10.11
CA GLN A 152 8.70 6.93 -10.72
C GLN A 152 9.74 7.26 -9.65
N ALA A 153 9.42 8.13 -8.69
CA ALA A 153 10.34 8.47 -7.60
C ALA A 153 10.69 7.23 -6.75
N GLU A 154 9.70 6.41 -6.36
CA GLU A 154 9.92 5.15 -5.63
C GLU A 154 10.87 4.20 -6.38
N ALA A 155 10.73 4.09 -7.69
CA ALA A 155 11.60 3.23 -8.51
C ALA A 155 13.06 3.74 -8.54
N LEU A 156 13.25 5.05 -8.39
CA LEU A 156 14.56 5.71 -8.44
C LEU A 156 15.26 5.74 -7.08
N GLU A 157 14.57 5.55 -5.95
CA GLU A 157 15.16 5.63 -4.60
C GLU A 157 16.46 4.80 -4.45
N ALA A 158 16.43 3.55 -4.93
CA ALA A 158 17.56 2.64 -4.80
C ALA A 158 18.67 2.83 -5.85
N THR A 159 18.38 3.52 -6.96
CA THR A 159 19.30 3.60 -8.11
C THR A 159 19.86 5.00 -8.31
N THR A 160 19.02 6.02 -8.15
CA THR A 160 19.31 7.44 -8.37
C THR A 160 18.56 8.29 -7.33
N PRO A 161 18.98 8.26 -6.06
CA PRO A 161 18.28 8.92 -4.96
C PRO A 161 18.14 10.44 -5.15
N GLN A 162 19.07 11.09 -5.84
CA GLN A 162 18.98 12.52 -6.15
C GLN A 162 17.83 12.82 -7.14
N ALA A 163 17.57 11.92 -8.08
CA ALA A 163 16.45 12.05 -9.01
C ALA A 163 15.11 11.79 -8.30
N ALA A 164 15.06 10.77 -7.44
CA ALA A 164 13.90 10.51 -6.57
C ALA A 164 13.57 11.72 -5.69
N GLU A 165 14.59 12.33 -5.06
CA GLU A 165 14.42 13.53 -4.24
C GLU A 165 13.81 14.68 -5.03
N ALA A 166 14.34 14.94 -6.23
CA ALA A 166 13.85 16.02 -7.09
C ALA A 166 12.36 15.82 -7.45
N ILE A 167 11.95 14.59 -7.75
CA ILE A 167 10.56 14.27 -8.09
C ILE A 167 9.67 14.40 -6.86
N TYR A 168 10.08 13.90 -5.69
CA TYR A 168 9.29 14.08 -4.46
C TYR A 168 9.08 15.56 -4.13
N ARG A 169 10.12 16.39 -4.26
CA ARG A 169 9.97 17.85 -4.06
C ARG A 169 9.06 18.49 -5.10
N GLN A 170 9.08 17.99 -6.34
CA GLN A 170 8.15 18.44 -7.37
C GLN A 170 6.70 18.11 -6.98
N ILE A 171 6.43 16.86 -6.58
CA ILE A 171 5.10 16.41 -6.12
C ILE A 171 4.61 17.31 -4.98
N LEU A 172 5.45 17.57 -3.98
CA LEU A 172 5.09 18.40 -2.83
C LEU A 172 4.86 19.88 -3.17
N LYS A 173 5.50 20.38 -4.24
CA LYS A 173 5.26 21.72 -4.76
C LYS A 173 3.91 21.83 -5.47
N GLU A 174 3.52 20.78 -6.18
CA GLU A 174 2.27 20.71 -6.96
C GLU A 174 1.06 20.38 -6.06
N GLU A 175 1.22 19.42 -5.15
CA GLU A 175 0.21 19.01 -4.16
C GLU A 175 0.83 18.89 -2.76
N PRO A 176 0.81 19.98 -1.96
CA PRO A 176 1.37 19.98 -0.61
C PRO A 176 0.70 19.01 0.35
N ARG A 177 -0.47 18.42 0.03
CA ARG A 177 -1.16 17.43 0.87
C ARG A 177 -0.88 15.99 0.45
N TYR A 178 0.11 15.74 -0.41
CA TYR A 178 0.51 14.40 -0.84
C TYR A 178 1.35 13.69 0.25
N ALA A 179 0.67 13.10 1.23
CA ALA A 179 1.28 12.54 2.43
C ALA A 179 2.42 11.53 2.16
N HIS A 180 2.25 10.66 1.16
CA HIS A 180 3.24 9.63 0.84
C HIS A 180 4.60 10.20 0.40
N ALA A 181 4.61 11.37 -0.25
CA ALA A 181 5.85 12.01 -0.68
C ALA A 181 6.66 12.56 0.51
N TYR A 182 6.00 13.06 1.56
CA TYR A 182 6.69 13.42 2.81
C TYR A 182 7.30 12.19 3.50
N LEU A 183 6.54 11.08 3.58
CA LEU A 183 6.99 9.83 4.19
C LEU A 183 8.24 9.25 3.50
N ASN A 184 8.22 9.15 2.18
CA ASN A 184 9.34 8.55 1.45
C ASN A 184 10.53 9.52 1.35
N LEU A 185 10.30 10.81 1.07
CA LEU A 185 11.39 11.79 1.01
C LEU A 185 12.06 11.97 2.37
N GLY A 186 11.28 12.12 3.45
CA GLY A 186 11.84 12.27 4.78
C GLY A 186 12.66 11.06 5.22
N PHE A 187 12.19 9.84 4.92
CA PHE A 187 12.95 8.62 5.17
C PHE A 187 14.29 8.61 4.42
N MET A 188 14.26 8.90 3.11
CA MET A 188 15.47 8.94 2.28
C MET A 188 16.46 10.03 2.73
N LEU A 189 15.96 11.20 3.16
CA LEU A 189 16.78 12.26 3.74
C LEU A 189 17.50 11.76 5.00
N CYS A 190 16.79 11.08 5.91
CA CYS A 190 17.40 10.46 7.10
C CYS A 190 18.45 9.41 6.73
N GLU A 191 18.19 8.51 5.78
CA GLU A 191 19.17 7.51 5.34
C GLU A 191 20.43 8.15 4.76
N SER A 192 20.31 9.34 4.14
CA SER A 192 21.44 10.12 3.64
C SER A 192 22.16 10.97 4.71
N GLY A 193 21.76 10.86 5.98
CA GLY A 193 22.32 11.61 7.11
C GLY A 193 21.77 13.04 7.26
N ARG A 194 20.76 13.42 6.48
CA ARG A 194 20.10 14.75 6.50
C ARG A 194 18.88 14.73 7.42
N CYS A 195 19.04 14.23 8.65
CA CYS A 195 17.96 14.03 9.60
C CYS A 195 17.28 15.33 10.06
N ASP A 196 18.02 16.43 10.21
CA ASP A 196 17.45 17.74 10.54
C ASP A 196 16.47 18.21 9.46
N GLU A 197 16.84 18.05 8.20
CA GLU A 197 15.99 18.44 7.08
C GLU A 197 14.77 17.52 6.95
N ALA A 198 14.93 16.23 7.22
CA ALA A 198 13.80 15.31 7.29
C ALA A 198 12.81 15.70 8.40
N ALA A 199 13.30 16.12 9.57
CA ALA A 199 12.45 16.55 10.67
C ALA A 199 11.64 17.80 10.28
N ASP A 200 12.27 18.80 9.67
CA ASP A 200 11.58 20.00 9.17
C ASP A 200 10.55 19.65 8.09
N LEU A 201 10.88 18.70 7.20
CA LEU A 201 9.97 18.22 6.17
C LEU A 201 8.75 17.50 6.77
N TYR A 202 8.94 16.69 7.80
CA TYR A 202 7.83 16.01 8.48
C TYR A 202 6.93 16.97 9.24
N ASP A 203 7.49 17.98 9.91
CA ASP A 203 6.70 19.04 10.54
C ASP A 203 5.84 19.79 9.51
N LEU A 204 6.39 20.06 8.33
CA LEU A 204 5.63 20.62 7.21
C LEU A 204 4.52 19.67 6.75
N GLY A 205 4.82 18.37 6.62
CA GLY A 205 3.86 17.33 6.26
C GLY A 205 2.68 17.25 7.23
N VAL A 206 2.93 17.32 8.54
CA VAL A 206 1.88 17.35 9.58
C VAL A 206 0.98 18.59 9.40
N ARG A 207 1.56 19.76 9.11
CA ARG A 207 0.78 21.00 8.90
C ARG A 207 -0.13 20.94 7.68
N HIS A 208 0.28 20.25 6.60
CA HIS A 208 -0.50 20.18 5.36
C HIS A 208 -1.47 18.99 5.31
N CYS A 209 -1.06 17.83 5.80
CA CYS A 209 -1.81 16.57 5.70
C CYS A 209 -2.70 16.32 6.92
N GLY A 210 -2.42 16.97 8.05
CA GLY A 210 -3.11 16.77 9.33
C GLY A 210 -2.42 15.73 10.21
N ASP A 211 -3.08 15.38 11.31
CA ASP A 211 -2.57 14.45 12.32
C ASP A 211 -2.63 12.98 11.83
N ASP A 212 -1.54 12.52 11.20
CA ASP A 212 -1.32 11.11 10.81
C ASP A 212 -0.32 10.43 11.77
N PRO A 213 -0.68 9.30 12.42
CA PRO A 213 0.23 8.56 13.29
C PRO A 213 1.57 8.20 12.65
N LEU A 214 1.59 7.81 11.37
CA LEU A 214 2.83 7.41 10.69
C LEU A 214 3.74 8.61 10.42
N MET A 215 3.17 9.76 10.08
CA MET A 215 3.91 11.01 9.92
C MET A 215 4.59 11.43 11.23
N HIS A 216 3.87 11.35 12.37
CA HIS A 216 4.42 11.64 13.69
C HIS A 216 5.48 10.61 14.13
N TYR A 217 5.29 9.33 13.82
CA TYR A 217 6.30 8.30 14.07
C TYR A 217 7.59 8.56 13.28
N ASN A 218 7.49 8.82 11.98
CA ASN A 218 8.67 9.10 11.16
C ASN A 218 9.33 10.45 11.50
N HIS A 219 8.54 11.45 11.89
CA HIS A 219 9.06 12.70 12.45
C HIS A 219 9.90 12.43 13.69
N ALA A 220 9.42 11.58 14.60
CA ALA A 220 10.15 11.21 15.81
C ALA A 220 11.47 10.51 15.49
N VAL A 221 11.47 9.56 14.53
CA VAL A 221 12.68 8.88 14.05
C VAL A 221 13.68 9.89 13.45
N ALA A 222 13.22 10.85 12.67
CA ALA A 222 14.07 11.90 12.11
C ALA A 222 14.69 12.80 13.19
N LEU A 223 13.88 13.22 14.17
CA LEU A 223 14.34 14.01 15.32
C LEU A 223 15.36 13.25 16.18
N GLU A 224 15.17 11.94 16.36
CA GLU A 224 16.11 11.06 17.03
C GLU A 224 17.45 11.01 16.26
N GLY A 225 17.40 10.80 14.94
CA GLY A 225 18.58 10.85 14.07
C GLY A 225 19.29 12.21 14.05
N ALA A 226 18.57 13.30 14.34
CA ALA A 226 19.11 14.64 14.50
C ALA A 226 19.62 14.94 15.93
N GLY A 227 19.49 13.99 16.87
CA GLY A 227 19.88 14.18 18.27
C GLY A 227 18.91 15.03 19.11
N ARG A 228 17.73 15.37 18.57
CA ARG A 228 16.68 16.16 19.24
C ARG A 228 15.75 15.27 20.06
N ILE A 229 16.32 14.58 21.06
CA ILE A 229 15.67 13.48 21.78
C ILE A 229 14.34 13.87 22.45
N HIS A 230 14.25 15.05 23.06
CA HIS A 230 13.01 15.50 23.71
C HIS A 230 11.88 15.78 22.72
N ASP A 231 12.21 16.34 21.55
CA ASP A 231 11.24 16.56 20.48
C ASP A 231 10.80 15.21 19.89
N ALA A 232 11.73 14.26 19.70
CA ALA A 232 11.43 12.92 19.24
C ALA A 232 10.42 12.21 20.15
N LEU A 233 10.63 12.26 21.47
CA LEU A 233 9.68 11.71 22.44
C LEU A 233 8.30 12.36 22.33
N THR A 234 8.23 13.67 22.13
CA THR A 234 6.95 14.37 21.94
C THR A 234 6.21 13.86 20.69
N SER A 235 6.92 13.67 19.59
CA SER A 235 6.36 13.12 18.35
C SER A 235 5.97 11.64 18.48
N TYR A 236 6.75 10.80 19.18
CA TYR A 236 6.36 9.41 19.48
C TYR A 236 5.09 9.34 20.35
N GLU A 237 4.97 10.17 21.38
CA GLU A 237 3.76 10.23 22.21
C GLU A 237 2.53 10.68 21.41
N LYS A 238 2.71 11.63 20.49
CA LYS A 238 1.64 12.06 19.59
C LYS A 238 1.20 10.94 18.63
N ALA A 239 2.16 10.20 18.04
CA ALA A 239 1.86 9.01 17.24
C ALA A 239 1.08 7.96 18.03
N LEU A 240 1.49 7.69 19.28
CA LEU A 240 0.84 6.73 20.19
C LEU A 240 -0.52 7.22 20.70
N GLN A 241 -0.75 8.53 20.80
CA GLN A 241 -2.06 9.09 21.10
C GLN A 241 -3.06 8.83 19.97
N LEU A 242 -2.60 8.95 18.72
CA LEU A 242 -3.42 8.72 17.52
C LEU A 242 -3.60 7.23 17.24
N GLN A 243 -2.56 6.43 17.44
CA GLN A 243 -2.55 4.99 17.24
C GLN A 243 -1.81 4.26 18.39
N PRO A 244 -2.53 3.86 19.46
CA PRO A 244 -1.93 3.24 20.65
C PRO A 244 -1.31 1.85 20.44
N ASP A 245 -1.51 1.21 19.29
CA ASP A 245 -1.00 -0.13 18.98
C ASP A 245 0.24 -0.11 18.06
N LEU A 246 0.84 1.06 17.81
CA LEU A 246 2.14 1.17 17.16
C LEU A 246 3.26 0.62 18.06
N ALA A 247 3.52 -0.68 17.92
CA ALA A 247 4.53 -1.39 18.71
C ALA A 247 5.92 -0.74 18.60
N ASP A 248 6.34 -0.37 17.38
CA ASP A 248 7.66 0.22 17.14
C ASP A 248 7.81 1.59 17.83
N ALA A 249 6.76 2.42 17.84
CA ALA A 249 6.74 3.68 18.56
C ALA A 249 6.88 3.48 20.08
N HIS A 250 6.24 2.44 20.64
CA HIS A 250 6.44 2.06 22.04
C HIS A 250 7.88 1.60 22.30
N GLN A 251 8.47 0.80 21.42
CA GLN A 251 9.85 0.34 21.59
C GLN A 251 10.84 1.51 21.57
N ASN A 252 10.76 2.39 20.58
CA ASN A 252 11.70 3.49 20.42
C ASN A 252 11.56 4.51 21.56
N ALA A 253 10.33 4.89 21.93
CA ALA A 253 10.12 5.76 23.10
C ALA A 253 10.66 5.14 24.39
N ALA A 254 10.51 3.82 24.58
CA ALA A 254 11.04 3.14 25.76
C ALA A 254 12.57 3.20 25.84
N LEU A 255 13.26 3.05 24.70
CA LEU A 255 14.71 3.17 24.61
C LEU A 255 15.16 4.59 24.95
N LEU A 256 14.55 5.61 24.35
CA LEU A 256 14.89 7.01 24.64
C LEU A 256 14.60 7.41 26.09
N TYR A 257 13.48 6.96 26.67
CA TYR A 257 13.22 7.18 28.10
C TYR A 257 14.24 6.47 29.00
N ALA A 258 14.75 5.30 28.60
CA ALA A 258 15.79 4.60 29.35
C ALA A 258 17.13 5.36 29.29
N GLU A 259 17.51 5.88 28.12
CA GLU A 259 18.70 6.71 27.93
C GLU A 259 18.65 8.00 28.77
N LEU A 260 17.49 8.64 28.87
CA LEU A 260 17.26 9.80 29.73
C LEU A 260 17.11 9.47 31.22
N GLY A 261 17.20 8.19 31.61
CA GLY A 261 17.04 7.74 33.00
C GLY A 261 15.60 7.77 33.54
N GLN A 262 14.61 7.99 32.68
CA GLN A 262 13.18 8.03 33.02
C GLN A 262 12.57 6.62 33.11
N LYS A 263 13.05 5.84 34.08
CA LYS A 263 12.78 4.40 34.22
C LYS A 263 11.30 4.02 34.23
N GLN A 264 10.44 4.82 34.87
CA GLN A 264 9.00 4.52 34.97
C GLN A 264 8.32 4.57 33.59
N LEU A 265 8.64 5.58 32.78
CA LEU A 265 8.11 5.72 31.43
C LEU A 265 8.67 4.63 30.52
N ALA A 266 9.97 4.35 30.60
CA ALA A 266 10.58 3.24 29.85
C ALA A 266 9.87 1.89 30.13
N ILE A 267 9.63 1.54 31.41
CA ILE A 267 8.93 0.31 31.79
C ILE A 267 7.50 0.28 31.23
N ARG A 268 6.78 1.40 31.28
CA ARG A 268 5.41 1.52 30.75
C ARG A 268 5.39 1.19 29.26
N HIS A 269 6.28 1.78 28.47
CA HIS A 269 6.33 1.58 27.03
C HIS A 269 6.85 0.17 26.66
N PHE A 270 7.89 -0.36 27.33
CA PHE A 270 8.31 -1.75 27.12
C PHE A 270 7.21 -2.77 27.45
N SER A 271 6.42 -2.52 28.50
CA SER A 271 5.28 -3.37 28.85
C SER A 271 4.17 -3.30 27.80
N ALA A 272 3.93 -2.13 27.21
CA ALA A 272 2.99 -1.98 26.09
C ALA A 272 3.49 -2.74 24.84
N PHE A 273 4.74 -2.52 24.44
CA PHE A 273 5.39 -3.21 23.33
C PHE A 273 5.30 -4.75 23.44
N ARG A 274 5.67 -5.31 24.61
CA ARG A 274 5.60 -6.76 24.85
C ARG A 274 4.19 -7.31 24.78
N ARG A 275 3.18 -6.56 25.25
CA ARG A 275 1.78 -6.97 25.14
C ARG A 275 1.29 -6.99 23.70
N LEU A 276 1.80 -6.11 22.85
CA LEU A 276 1.45 -6.07 21.42
C LEU A 276 2.10 -7.23 20.66
N GLN A 277 3.37 -7.58 20.95
CA GLN A 277 4.03 -8.74 20.34
C GLN A 277 3.42 -10.10 20.75
N GLY A 278 2.82 -10.19 21.94
CA GLY A 278 2.13 -11.41 22.38
C GLY A 278 0.76 -11.65 21.73
N LYS A 279 0.28 -10.73 20.88
CA LYS A 279 -1.02 -10.81 20.19
C LYS A 279 -0.93 -11.22 18.72
N THR A 280 0.27 -11.27 18.14
CA THR A 280 0.56 -11.70 16.77
C THR A 280 0.86 -13.19 16.68
#